data_AF-A0A401QCJ9-F1
#
_entry.id   AF-A0A401QCJ9-F1
#
_cell.length_a   1.000
_cell.length_b   1.000
_cell.length_c   1.000
_cell.angle_alpha   90.00
_cell.angle_beta   90.00
_cell.angle_gamma   90.00
#
_symmetry.space_group_name_H-M   'P 1'
#
loop_
_entity.id
_entity.type
_entity.pdbx_description
1 polymer ?
#
loop_
_entity_poly.entity_id
_entity_poly.type
_entity_poly.pdbx_seq_one_letter_code
_entity_poly.pdbx_strand_id
1 'polypeptide(L)' 'MSAKSLAKGSPVPGPVPAGLIRVYSMKYCPFAHRTRLVLEAKGI' A
#
# COMPACT_ATOMS: atom_id res chain seq x y z
N MET A 1 -0.98 -10.53 5.01
CA MET A 1 -1.26 -9.07 5.05
C MET A 1 -2.29 -8.76 6.15
N SER A 2 -1.86 -8.28 7.32
CA SER A 2 -2.78 -7.89 8.41
C SER A 2 -2.56 -6.44 8.88
N ALA A 3 -2.36 -5.50 7.95
CA ALA A 3 -2.32 -4.08 8.29
C ALA A 3 -3.75 -3.59 8.56
N LYS A 4 -3.96 -2.89 9.70
CA LYS A 4 -5.18 -2.13 9.94
C LYS A 4 -5.15 -0.85 9.10
N SER A 5 -6.31 -0.44 8.57
CA SER A 5 -6.41 0.82 7.84
C SER A 5 -6.12 2.00 8.76
N LEU A 6 -5.40 3.00 8.24
CA LEU A 6 -5.19 4.26 8.96
C LEU A 6 -6.46 5.10 8.89
N ALA A 7 -6.81 5.73 10.01
CA ALA A 7 -7.98 6.60 10.14
C ALA A 7 -7.56 7.99 10.63
N LYS A 8 -8.52 8.91 10.73
CA LYS A 8 -8.29 10.24 11.30
C LYS A 8 -7.64 10.11 12.69
N GLY A 9 -6.53 10.82 12.90
CA GLY A 9 -5.75 10.76 14.15
C GLY A 9 -4.71 9.63 14.20
N SER A 10 -4.63 8.77 13.17
CA SER A 10 -3.51 7.83 13.06
C SER A 10 -2.21 8.57 12.73
N PRO A 11 -1.06 8.12 13.24
CA PRO A 11 0.23 8.73 12.92
C PRO A 11 0.51 8.61 11.42
N VAL A 12 1.12 9.66 10.85
CA VAL A 12 1.52 9.66 9.45
C VAL A 12 2.62 8.62 9.25
N PRO A 13 2.54 7.78 8.19
CA PRO A 13 3.63 6.87 7.86
C PRO A 13 4.95 7.62 7.64
N GLY A 14 6.07 7.07 8.12
CA GLY A 14 7.40 7.66 7.90
C GLY A 14 7.79 7.77 6.42
N PRO A 15 8.96 8.34 6.09
CA PRO A 15 9.41 8.45 4.70
C PRO A 15 9.52 7.07 4.02
N VAL A 16 9.41 7.05 2.69
CA VAL A 16 9.64 5.82 1.90
C VAL A 16 11.14 5.63 1.76
N PRO A 17 11.71 4.47 2.12
CA PRO A 17 13.13 4.21 1.92
C PRO A 17 13.51 4.26 0.44
N ALA A 18 14.77 4.61 0.14
CA ALA A 18 15.27 4.63 -1.23
C ALA A 18 15.16 3.23 -1.88
N GLY A 19 14.73 3.18 -3.14
CA GLY A 19 14.54 1.93 -3.88
C GLY A 19 13.23 1.19 -3.60
N LEU A 20 12.39 1.70 -2.70
CA LEU A 20 11.05 1.14 -2.43
C LEU A 20 9.95 2.08 -2.92
N ILE A 21 8.80 1.49 -3.24
CA ILE A 21 7.56 2.22 -3.53
C ILE A 21 6.50 1.91 -2.47
N ARG A 22 5.71 2.92 -2.09
CA ARG A 22 4.58 2.76 -1.18
C ARG A 22 3.26 2.93 -1.92
N VAL A 23 2.34 2.00 -1.73
CA VAL A 23 0.96 2.10 -2.22
C VAL A 23 -0.01 2.22 -1.05
N TYR A 24 -0.78 3.31 -1.06
CA TYR A 24 -1.95 3.45 -0.19
C TYR A 24 -3.10 2.64 -0.77
N SER A 25 -3.59 1.67 0.00
CA SER A 25 -4.52 0.65 -0.47
C SER A 25 -5.51 0.30 0.64
N MET A 26 -6.63 -0.29 0.24
CA MET A 26 -7.61 -0.89 1.14
C MET A 26 -7.83 -2.34 0.67
N LYS A 27 -7.88 -3.29 1.62
CA LYS A 27 -7.84 -4.74 1.35
C LYS A 27 -8.89 -5.21 0.34
N TYR A 28 -10.09 -4.63 0.41
CA TYR A 28 -11.23 -5.03 -0.41
C TYR A 28 -11.51 -4.03 -1.54
N CYS A 29 -10.60 -3.08 -1.81
CA CYS A 29 -10.77 -2.15 -2.92
C CYS A 29 -10.37 -2.83 -4.24
N PRO A 30 -11.29 -3.00 -5.21
CA PRO A 30 -10.97 -3.66 -6.47
C PRO A 30 -9.98 -2.84 -7.31
N PHE A 31 -10.02 -1.51 -7.21
CA PHE A 31 -9.09 -0.62 -7.92
C PHE A 31 -7.67 -0.74 -7.39
N ALA A 32 -7.52 -0.74 -6.06
CA ALA A 32 -6.21 -0.89 -5.45
C ALA A 32 -5.64 -2.30 -5.65
N HIS A 33 -6.51 -3.32 -5.73
CA HIS A 33 -6.09 -4.69 -6.01
C HIS A 33 -5.40 -4.79 -7.38
N ARG A 34 -5.90 -4.13 -8.42
CA ARG A 34 -5.25 -4.12 -9.75
C ARG A 34 -3.80 -3.64 -9.67
N THR A 35 -3.54 -2.56 -8.95
CA THR A 35 -2.17 -2.04 -8.77
C THR A 35 -1.29 -3.04 -8.03
N ARG A 36 -1.82 -3.73 -7.01
CA ARG A 36 -1.06 -4.77 -6.28
C ARG A 36 -0.66 -5.92 -7.19
N LEU A 37 -1.57 -6.39 -8.04
CA LEU A 37 -1.28 -7.45 -9.02
C LEU A 37 -0.16 -7.04 -9.98
N VAL A 38 -0.16 -5.79 -10.43
CA VAL A 38 0.90 -5.27 -11.32
C VAL A 38 2.25 -5.16 -10.61
N LEU A 39 2.27 -4.71 -9.35
CA LEU A 39 3.50 -4.65 -8.56
C LEU A 39 4.10 -6.04 -8.36
N GLU A 40 3.26 -7.01 -8.01
CA GLU A 40 3.67 -8.40 -7.82
C GLU A 40 4.16 -9.03 -9.13
N ALA A 41 3.43 -8.83 -10.24
CA ALA A 41 3.81 -9.37 -11.55
C ALA A 41 5.11 -8.75 -12.10
N LYS A 42 5.43 -7.51 -11.74
CA LYS A 42 6.65 -6.82 -12.17
C LYS A 42 7.83 -7.00 -11.21
N GLY A 43 7.63 -7.65 -10.06
CA GLY A 43 8.68 -7.83 -9.05
C GLY A 43 9.18 -6.51 -8.46
N ILE A 44 8.28 -5.54 -8.28
CA ILE A 44 8.56 -4.23 -7.69
C ILE A 44 8.46 -4.30 -6.17
#